data_AF-A0A7X7P787-F1
#
_entry.id   AF-A0A7X7P787-F1
#
_cell.length_a   1.000
_cell.length_b   1.000
_cell.length_c   1.000
_cell.angle_alpha   90.00
_cell.angle_beta   90.00
_cell.angle_gamma   90.00
#
_symmetry.space_group_name_H-M   'P 1'
#
loop_
_entity.id
_entity.type
_entity.pdbx_description
1 polymer ?
#
loop_
_entity_poly.entity_id
_entity_poly.type
_entity_poly.pdbx_seq_one_letter_code
_entity_poly.pdbx_strand_id
1 'polypeptide(L)' 'MKAFKKTSSVAFYHIHSGFQAFKKRLAQELIVSKGVNLDDYADDDNLFPYYRQGESISYVMASLCGSCDD' A
#
# COMPACT_ATOMS: atom_id res chain seq x y z
N MET A 1 16.27 24.99 -31.45
CA MET A 1 16.97 24.78 -30.17
C MET A 1 16.26 23.65 -29.41
N LYS A 2 16.97 22.58 -29.04
CA LYS A 2 16.40 21.37 -28.42
C LYS A 2 15.98 21.68 -26.97
N ALA A 3 14.69 21.59 -26.68
CA ALA A 3 14.17 21.70 -25.31
C ALA A 3 14.56 20.45 -24.52
N PHE A 4 15.42 20.63 -23.52
CA PHE A 4 15.79 19.58 -22.58
C PHE A 4 14.57 19.22 -21.71
N LYS A 5 13.97 18.05 -21.95
CA LYS A 5 13.05 17.42 -21.01
C LYS A 5 13.85 16.99 -19.77
N LYS A 6 13.73 17.75 -18.69
CA LYS A 6 14.26 17.40 -17.37
C LYS A 6 13.09 17.31 -16.38
N THR A 7 12.27 16.29 -16.54
CA THR A 7 11.09 16.05 -15.69
C THR A 7 11.01 14.57 -15.35
N SER A 8 12.00 14.06 -14.61
CA SER A 8 11.98 12.65 -14.20
C SER A 8 12.39 12.40 -12.75
N SER A 9 12.73 13.43 -11.96
CA SER A 9 13.17 13.23 -10.57
C SER A 9 12.02 13.26 -9.55
N VAL A 10 10.89 13.90 -9.86
CA VAL A 10 9.77 14.08 -8.93
C VAL A 10 8.91 12.82 -8.84
N ALA A 11 8.84 12.03 -9.91
CA ALA A 11 8.07 10.78 -9.94
C ALA A 11 8.62 9.75 -8.93
N PHE A 12 9.94 9.66 -8.77
CA PHE A 12 10.56 8.65 -7.88
C PHE A 12 10.38 8.95 -6.38
N TYR A 13 10.37 10.23 -5.97
CA TYR A 13 10.07 10.59 -4.57
C TYR A 13 8.62 10.29 -4.17
N HIS A 14 7.68 10.38 -5.12
CA HIS A 14 6.28 10.02 -4.86
C HIS A 14 6.05 8.52 -4.73
N ILE A 15 6.85 7.67 -5.40
CA ILE A 15 6.65 6.22 -5.37
C ILE A 15 7.05 5.63 -4.00
N HIS A 16 8.17 6.07 -3.41
CA HIS A 16 8.56 5.66 -2.06
C HIS A 16 7.61 6.23 -0.99
N SER A 17 7.15 7.48 -1.16
CA SER A 17 6.14 8.09 -0.28
C SER A 17 4.77 7.41 -0.39
N GLY A 18 4.40 6.94 -1.59
CA GLY A 18 3.07 6.42 -1.87
C GLY A 18 2.85 5.04 -1.27
N PHE A 19 3.81 4.12 -1.43
CA PHE A 19 3.69 2.79 -0.82
C PHE A 19 3.73 2.88 0.71
N GLN A 20 4.59 3.72 1.28
CA GLN A 20 4.62 3.94 2.73
C GLN A 20 3.31 4.56 3.25
N ALA A 21 2.72 5.51 2.51
CA ALA A 21 1.41 6.07 2.85
C ALA A 21 0.29 5.02 2.79
N PHE A 22 0.33 4.15 1.77
CA PHE A 22 -0.58 3.01 1.65
C PHE A 22 -0.46 2.06 2.85
N LYS A 23 0.76 1.63 3.20
CA LYS A 23 1.00 0.77 4.38
C LYS A 23 0.50 1.41 5.66
N LYS A 24 0.82 2.69 5.88
CA LYS A 24 0.40 3.41 7.08
C LYS A 24 -1.12 3.45 7.21
N ARG A 25 -1.82 3.70 6.10
CA ARG A 25 -3.29 3.73 6.09
C ARG A 25 -3.89 2.34 6.29
N LEU A 26 -3.33 1.32 5.65
CA LEU A 26 -3.76 -0.06 5.81
C LEU A 26 -3.58 -0.55 7.26
N ALA A 27 -2.43 -0.24 7.88
CA ALA A 27 -2.16 -0.57 9.27
C ALA A 27 -3.14 0.11 10.23
N GLN A 28 -3.43 1.39 10.02
CA GLN A 28 -4.43 2.11 10.83
C GLN A 28 -5.82 1.46 10.73
N GLU A 29 -6.28 1.15 9.52
CA GLU A 29 -7.59 0.54 9.32
C GLU A 29 -7.67 -0.89 9.89
N LEU A 30 -6.59 -1.67 9.80
CA LEU A 30 -6.50 -3.00 10.44
C LEU A 30 -6.58 -2.92 11.96
N ILE A 31 -5.87 -1.97 12.57
CA ILE A 31 -5.93 -1.75 14.02
C ILE A 31 -7.35 -1.34 14.43
N VAL A 32 -7.97 -0.41 13.70
CA VAL A 32 -9.31 0.10 14.03
C VAL A 32 -10.39 -0.97 13.82
N SER A 33 -10.32 -1.72 12.72
CA SER A 33 -11.38 -2.66 12.33
C SER A 33 -11.25 -4.03 12.99
N LYS A 34 -10.02 -4.51 13.24
CA LYS A 34 -9.74 -5.88 13.67
C LYS A 34 -8.84 -5.93 14.92
N GLY A 35 -8.24 -4.82 15.33
CA GLY A 35 -7.30 -4.79 16.47
C GLY A 35 -5.95 -5.45 16.17
N VAL A 36 -5.59 -5.64 14.91
CA VAL A 36 -4.41 -6.39 14.49
C VAL A 36 -3.34 -5.49 13.88
N ASN A 37 -2.08 -5.87 14.07
CA ASN A 37 -0.94 -5.19 13.46
C ASN A 37 -0.67 -5.74 12.06
N LEU A 38 -0.53 -4.87 11.07
CA LEU A 38 -0.24 -5.26 9.68
C LEU A 38 1.04 -6.11 9.54
N ASP A 39 2.07 -5.77 10.32
CA ASP A 39 3.39 -6.44 10.31
C ASP A 39 3.31 -7.93 10.69
N ASP A 40 2.27 -8.34 11.40
CA ASP A 40 2.05 -9.73 11.83
C ASP A 40 1.45 -10.59 10.69
N TYR A 41 0.86 -9.96 9.67
CA TYR A 41 0.09 -10.63 8.60
C TYR A 41 0.72 -10.48 7.21
N ALA A 42 1.45 -9.39 6.96
CA ALA A 42 1.99 -9.13 5.62
C ALA A 42 3.24 -8.25 5.62
N ASP A 43 4.27 -8.75 4.95
CA ASP A 43 5.45 -8.00 4.57
C ASP A 43 5.22 -7.09 3.34
N ASP A 44 6.18 -6.20 3.12
CA ASP A 44 6.20 -5.28 1.99
C ASP A 44 6.09 -6.01 0.63
N ASP A 45 6.73 -7.17 0.47
CA ASP A 45 6.65 -7.98 -0.75
C ASP A 45 5.23 -8.51 -1.02
N ASN A 46 4.43 -8.79 0.02
CA ASN A 46 3.04 -9.21 -0.12
C ASN A 46 2.12 -8.03 -0.43
N LEU A 47 2.44 -6.84 0.09
CA LEU A 47 1.64 -5.63 -0.04
C LEU A 47 1.89 -4.86 -1.34
N PHE A 48 3.11 -4.95 -1.86
CA PHE A 48 3.53 -4.21 -3.04
C PHE A 48 2.70 -4.52 -4.30
N PRO A 49 2.31 -5.78 -4.58
CA PRO A 49 1.41 -6.11 -5.68
C PRO A 49 0.05 -5.42 -5.60
N TYR A 50 -0.57 -5.35 -4.42
CA TYR A 50 -1.86 -4.66 -4.23
C TYR A 50 -1.73 -3.16 -4.46
N TYR A 51 -0.67 -2.56 -3.94
CA TYR A 51 -0.36 -1.15 -4.17
C TYR A 51 -0.13 -0.86 -5.67
N ARG A 52 0.63 -1.72 -6.36
CA ARG A 52 0.89 -1.62 -7.81
C ARG A 52 -0.37 -1.76 -8.66
N GLN A 53 -1.31 -2.59 -8.23
CA GLN A 53 -2.60 -2.77 -8.90
C GLN A 53 -3.60 -1.65 -8.58
N GLY A 54 -3.32 -0.82 -7.57
CA GLY A 54 -4.22 0.25 -7.14
C GLY A 54 -5.44 -0.26 -6.40
N GLU A 55 -5.30 -1.42 -5.73
CA GLU A 55 -6.39 -2.04 -4.97
C GLU A 55 -6.82 -1.18 -3.79
N SER A 56 -8.11 -1.27 -3.44
CA SER A 56 -8.66 -0.54 -2.31
C SER A 56 -8.19 -1.13 -0.98
N ILE A 57 -8.01 -0.29 0.05
CA ILE A 57 -7.59 -0.71 1.40
C ILE A 57 -8.51 -1.82 1.93
N SER A 58 -9.83 -1.67 1.77
CA SER A 58 -10.81 -2.65 2.25
C SER A 58 -10.69 -4.01 1.58
N TYR A 59 -10.41 -4.05 0.27
CA TYR A 59 -10.14 -5.30 -0.44
C TYR A 59 -8.87 -5.97 0.07
N VAL A 60 -7.80 -5.20 0.25
CA VAL A 60 -6.52 -5.71 0.76
C VAL A 60 -6.69 -6.25 2.17
N MET A 61 -7.40 -5.55 3.05
CA MET A 61 -7.71 -6.05 4.40
C MET A 61 -8.49 -7.36 4.37
N ALA A 62 -9.52 -7.46 3.51
CA ALA A 62 -10.29 -8.69 3.35
C ALA A 62 -9.44 -9.85 2.81
N SER A 63 -8.50 -9.55 1.91
CA SER A 63 -7.55 -10.52 1.36
C SER A 63 -6.49 -10.96 2.36
N LEU A 64 -6.03 -10.07 3.25
CA LEU A 64 -5.02 -10.35 4.27
C LEU A 64 -5.59 -11.08 5.49
N CYS A 65 -6.74 -10.62 5.98
CA CYS A 65 -7.45 -11.26 7.08
C CYS A 65 -8.31 -12.44 6.62
N GLY A 66 -8.17 -12.89 5.37
CA GLY A 66 -8.82 -14.03 4.72
C GLY A 66 -10.15 -14.43 5.33
N SER A 67 -11.26 -13.99 4.74
CA SER A 67 -12.60 -14.58 4.92
C SER A 67 -12.87 -15.10 6.34
N CYS A 68 -13.01 -14.21 7.33
CA CYS A 68 -13.64 -14.60 8.60
C CYS A 68 -15.14 -14.82 8.35
N ASP A 69 -15.47 -15.89 7.65
CA ASP A 69 -16.82 -16.47 7.55
C ASP A 69 -16.63 -18.00 7.59
N ASP A 70 -16.40 -18.50 8.80
CA ASP A 70 -16.87 -19.80 9.31
C ASP A 70 -17.08 -19.67 10.83
#